data_AF-A0A5K1ED01-F1
#
_entry.id   AF-A0A5K1ED01-F1
#
_cell.length_a   1.000
_cell.length_b   1.000
_cell.length_c   1.000
_cell.angle_alpha   90.00
_cell.angle_beta   90.00
_cell.angle_gamma   90.00
#
_symmetry.space_group_name_H-M   'P 1'
#
loop_
_entity.id
_entity.type
_entity.pdbx_description
1 polymer ?
#
loop_
_entity_poly.entity_id
_entity_poly.type
_entity_poly.pdbx_seq_one_letter_code
_entity_poly.pdbx_strand_id
1 'polypeptide(L)'
;YGDLFTTHVFGETTIFSTDAEVNRFILQNEGKLFVSDYPTSISNLLGRHSLLLMKGALHKRMHSLTMSFANSSIIQHHLFGDVDRLVRHNLHSWGHRVLLQDETKK
;
A
#
# COMPACT_ATOMS: atom_id res chain seq x y z
N TYR A 1 1.25 22.06 17.40
CA TYR A 1 1.29 20.89 18.30
C TYR A 1 2.65 20.20 18.33
N GLY A 2 3.52 20.40 17.32
CA GLY A 2 4.80 19.69 17.21
C GLY A 2 4.68 18.48 16.29
N ASP A 3 5.77 17.74 16.10
CA ASP A 3 5.82 16.56 15.23
C ASP A 3 5.20 15.31 15.85
N LEU A 4 4.81 15.38 17.13
CA LEU A 4 4.11 14.31 17.84
C LEU A 4 3.04 14.93 18.73
N PHE A 5 1.77 14.60 18.51
CA PHE A 5 0.67 15.16 19.30
C PHE A 5 -0.57 14.27 19.34
N THR A 6 -1.39 14.48 20.36
CA THR A 6 -2.66 13.75 20.52
C THR A 6 -3.82 14.54 19.91
N THR A 7 -4.71 13.84 19.22
CA THR A 7 -5.93 14.37 18.61
C THR A 7 -7.02 13.29 18.61
N HIS A 8 -8.16 13.55 17.97
CA HIS A 8 -9.21 12.55 17.74
C HIS A 8 -9.40 12.35 16.24
N VAL A 9 -9.21 11.12 15.74
CA VAL A 9 -9.41 10.75 14.34
C VAL A 9 -10.36 9.56 14.31
N PHE A 10 -11.39 9.63 13.45
CA PHE A 10 -12.45 8.61 13.36
C PHE A 10 -13.16 8.29 14.69
N GLY A 11 -13.25 9.26 15.59
CA GLY A 11 -13.88 9.10 16.91
C GLY A 11 -12.96 8.51 17.98
N GLU A 12 -11.72 8.14 17.63
CA GLU A 12 -10.76 7.51 18.51
C GLU A 12 -9.63 8.48 18.89
N THR A 13 -9.17 8.42 20.15
CA THR A 13 -7.98 9.16 20.59
C THR A 13 -6.76 8.64 19.83
N THR A 14 -6.13 9.53 19.07
CA THR A 14 -5.06 9.20 18.13
C THR A 14 -3.81 10.02 18.42
N ILE A 15 -2.67 9.36 18.49
CA ILE A 15 -1.36 10.03 18.49
C ILE A 15 -0.94 10.19 17.03
N PHE A 16 -0.81 11.43 16.57
CA PHE A 16 -0.34 11.76 15.23
C PHE A 16 1.15 12.06 15.26
N SER A 17 1.91 11.48 14.32
CA SER A 17 3.37 11.58 14.24
C SER A 17 3.84 11.95 12.83
N THR A 18 4.54 13.07 12.71
CA THR A 18 5.34 13.46 11.54
C THR A 18 6.84 13.26 11.77
N ASP A 19 7.23 12.85 12.98
CA ASP A 19 8.62 12.56 13.34
C ASP A 19 9.12 11.27 12.69
N ALA A 20 10.23 11.35 11.95
CA ALA A 20 10.79 10.22 11.22
C ALA A 20 11.36 9.11 12.11
N GLU A 21 11.95 9.45 13.26
CA GLU A 21 12.51 8.48 14.20
C GLU A 21 11.39 7.70 14.90
N VAL A 22 10.35 8.40 15.33
CA VAL A 22 9.14 7.79 15.90
C VAL A 22 8.47 6.89 14.88
N ASN A 23 8.28 7.36 13.64
CA ASN A 23 7.67 6.58 12.58
C ASN A 23 8.50 5.32 12.26
N ARG A 24 9.83 5.43 12.24
CA ARG A 24 10.72 4.27 12.06
C ARG A 24 10.59 3.28 13.22
N PHE A 25 10.54 3.77 14.46
CA PHE A 25 10.37 2.93 15.64
C PHE A 25 9.04 2.17 15.62
N ILE A 26 7.94 2.83 15.24
CA ILE A 26 6.62 2.20 15.10
C ILE A 26 6.68 1.07 14.07
N LEU A 27 7.18 1.37 12.85
CA LEU A 27 7.25 0.40 11.75
C LEU A 27 8.16 -0.80 12.07
N GLN A 28 9.27 -0.61 12.78
CA GLN A 28 10.18 -1.69 13.18
C GLN A 28 9.60 -2.58 14.30
N ASN A 29 8.63 -2.09 15.05
CA ASN A 29 7.99 -2.81 16.16
C ASN A 29 6.55 -3.26 15.85
N GLU A 30 6.18 -3.29 14.57
CA GLU A 30 4.92 -3.85 14.10
C GLU A 30 4.80 -5.33 14.50
N GLY A 31 3.65 -5.70 15.07
CA GLY A 31 3.37 -7.02 15.63
C GLY A 31 4.01 -7.32 16.99
N LYS A 32 4.71 -6.35 17.60
CA LYS A 32 5.26 -6.45 18.96
C LYS A 32 4.66 -5.40 19.90
N LEU A 33 4.84 -4.13 19.56
CA LEU A 33 4.33 -2.98 20.32
C LEU A 33 3.15 -2.31 19.63
N PHE A 34 3.13 -2.38 18.30
CA PHE A 34 2.10 -1.78 17.46
C PHE A 34 1.43 -2.84 16.60
N VAL A 35 0.22 -2.55 16.18
CA VAL A 35 -0.52 -3.36 15.21
C VAL A 35 -1.24 -2.43 14.26
N SER A 36 -1.20 -2.76 12.98
CA SER A 36 -1.97 -2.09 11.96
C SER A 36 -3.45 -2.21 12.26
N ASP A 37 -4.11 -1.05 12.38
CA ASP A 37 -5.54 -0.93 12.57
C ASP A 37 -6.08 0.11 11.59
N TYR A 38 -7.01 -0.34 10.74
CA TYR A 38 -7.55 0.47 9.66
C TYR A 38 -9.04 0.69 9.87
N PRO A 39 -9.58 1.87 9.47
CA PRO A 39 -11.01 2.12 9.53
C PRO A 39 -11.85 1.02 8.87
N THR A 40 -13.07 0.81 9.37
CA THR A 40 -13.97 -0.25 8.89
C THR A 40 -14.24 -0.15 7.38
N SER A 41 -14.26 1.05 6.81
CA SER A 41 -14.42 1.27 5.37
C SER A 41 -13.33 0.58 4.54
N ILE A 42 -12.06 0.70 4.94
CA ILE A 42 -10.92 0.03 4.29
C ILE A 42 -11.02 -1.48 4.49
N SER A 43 -11.34 -1.91 5.71
CA SER A 43 -11.46 -3.32 6.03
C SER A 43 -12.56 -4.02 5.21
N ASN A 44 -13.68 -3.35 4.98
CA ASN A 44 -14.79 -3.85 4.18
C ASN A 44 -14.45 -3.88 2.68
N LEU A 45 -13.77 -2.84 2.18
CA LEU A 45 -13.39 -2.74 0.76
C LEU A 45 -12.42 -3.85 0.36
N LEU A 46 -11.39 -4.09 1.17
CA LEU A 46 -10.32 -5.04 0.85
C LEU A 46 -10.64 -6.47 1.28
N GLY A 47 -11.57 -6.62 2.22
CA GLY A 47 -11.94 -7.90 2.80
C GLY A 47 -10.96 -8.40 3.86
N ARG A 48 -11.49 -9.22 4.78
CA ARG A 48 -10.82 -9.74 5.98
C ARG A 48 -9.57 -10.59 5.73
N HIS A 49 -9.35 -11.04 4.50
CA HIS A 49 -8.17 -11.84 4.11
C HIS A 49 -7.20 -11.04 3.23
N SER A 50 -7.35 -9.72 3.14
CA SER A 50 -6.36 -8.87 2.49
C SER A 50 -5.05 -8.87 3.27
N LEU A 51 -3.94 -8.70 2.55
CA LEU A 51 -2.61 -8.66 3.16
C LEU A 51 -2.51 -7.55 4.22
N LEU A 52 -3.21 -6.43 4.03
CA LEU A 52 -3.26 -5.30 4.96
C LEU A 52 -3.93 -5.61 6.31
N LEU A 53 -4.87 -6.56 6.34
CA LEU A 53 -5.61 -6.92 7.56
C LEU A 53 -5.12 -8.22 8.20
N MET A 54 -4.37 -9.04 7.46
CA MET A 54 -3.75 -10.25 7.99
C MET A 54 -2.75 -9.89 9.09
N LYS A 55 -2.66 -10.74 10.12
CA LYS A 55 -1.75 -10.55 11.25
C LYS A 55 -0.86 -11.79 11.47
N GLY A 56 0.29 -11.58 12.12
CA GLY A 56 1.16 -12.65 12.60
C GLY A 56 1.71 -13.57 11.50
N ALA A 57 1.72 -14.87 11.76
CA ALA A 57 2.32 -15.88 10.88
C ALA A 57 1.64 -15.96 9.49
N LEU A 58 0.33 -15.76 9.44
CA LEU A 58 -0.42 -15.76 8.18
C LEU A 58 0.02 -14.60 7.28
N HIS A 59 0.11 -13.39 7.84
CA HIS A 59 0.65 -12.23 7.13
C HIS A 59 2.06 -12.50 6.61
N LYS A 60 2.97 -12.99 7.47
CA LYS A 60 4.36 -13.30 7.07
C LYS A 60 4.43 -14.29 5.90
N ARG A 61 3.61 -15.35 5.94
CA ARG A 61 3.57 -16.36 4.87
C ARG A 61 3.05 -15.77 3.57
N MET A 62 1.93 -15.05 3.60
CA MET A 62 1.33 -14.45 2.42
C MET A 62 2.22 -13.35 1.83
N HIS A 63 2.77 -12.47 2.67
CA HIS A 63 3.72 -11.44 2.25
C HIS A 63 4.96 -12.06 1.57
N SER A 64 5.52 -13.12 2.16
CA SER A 64 6.65 -13.85 1.57
C SER A 64 6.31 -14.42 0.20
N LEU A 65 5.13 -15.04 0.05
CA LEU A 65 4.66 -15.57 -1.22
C LEU A 65 4.49 -14.46 -2.26
N THR A 66 3.86 -13.34 -1.90
CA THR A 66 3.70 -12.17 -2.78
C THR A 66 5.07 -11.62 -3.21
N MET A 67 6.02 -11.49 -2.29
CA MET A 67 7.38 -11.03 -2.62
C MET A 67 8.16 -12.02 -3.47
N SER A 68 7.98 -13.33 -3.27
CA SER A 68 8.63 -14.34 -4.13
C SER A 68 8.14 -14.28 -5.57
N PHE A 69 6.86 -13.98 -5.78
CA PHE A 69 6.30 -13.77 -7.11
C PHE A 69 6.88 -12.49 -7.73
N ALA A 70 6.89 -11.39 -6.97
CA ALA A 70 7.40 -10.11 -7.43
C ALA A 70 8.91 -10.15 -7.75
N ASN A 71 9.70 -10.95 -7.04
CA ASN A 71 11.15 -11.07 -7.24
C ASN A 71 11.57 -12.16 -8.23
N SER A 72 10.62 -12.90 -8.82
CA SER A 72 10.94 -13.91 -9.83
C SER A 72 11.33 -13.24 -11.14
N SER A 73 12.56 -13.45 -11.59
CA SER A 73 13.09 -12.85 -12.83
C SER A 73 12.28 -13.23 -14.07
N ILE A 74 11.77 -14.47 -14.12
CA ILE A 74 10.91 -14.96 -15.21
C ILE A 74 9.59 -14.18 -15.22
N ILE A 75 8.96 -14.04 -14.06
CA ILE A 75 7.69 -13.32 -13.93
C ILE A 75 7.90 -11.84 -14.24
N GLN A 76 8.96 -11.23 -13.71
CA GLN A 76 9.30 -9.84 -14.00
C GLN A 76 9.50 -9.59 -15.50
N HIS A 77 10.22 -10.47 -16.21
CA HIS A 77 10.46 -10.28 -17.64
C HIS A 77 9.13 -10.30 -18.44
N HIS A 78 8.25 -11.24 -18.17
CA HIS A 78 6.92 -11.28 -18.81
C HIS A 78 6.06 -10.09 -18.41
N LEU A 79 6.01 -9.77 -17.11
CA LEU A 79 5.23 -8.65 -16.57
C LEU A 79 5.70 -7.31 -17.17
N PHE A 80 7.00 -7.08 -17.29
CA PHE A 80 7.53 -5.86 -17.90
C PHE A 80 7.19 -5.76 -19.38
N GLY A 81 7.20 -6.88 -20.12
CA GLY A 81 6.74 -6.90 -21.52
C GLY A 81 5.26 -6.55 -21.64
N ASP A 82 4.42 -7.10 -20.77
CA ASP A 82 2.99 -6.79 -20.73
C ASP A 82 2.72 -5.32 -20.32
N VAL A 83 3.48 -4.80 -19.35
CA VAL A 83 3.41 -3.41 -18.92
C VAL A 83 3.84 -2.48 -20.06
N ASP A 84 4.97 -2.72 -20.73
CA ASP A 84 5.39 -1.90 -21.88
C ASP A 84 4.34 -1.92 -23.00
N ARG A 85 3.79 -3.10 -23.31
CA ARG A 85 2.71 -3.23 -24.30
C ARG A 85 1.47 -2.42 -23.90
N LEU A 86 1.02 -2.52 -22.65
CA LEU A 86 -0.13 -1.77 -22.14
C LEU A 86 0.11 -0.27 -22.14
N VAL A 87 1.30 0.17 -21.71
CA VAL A 87 1.67 1.58 -21.69
C VAL A 87 1.69 2.13 -23.12
N ARG A 88 2.36 1.47 -24.07
CA ARG A 88 2.36 1.90 -25.48
C ARG A 88 0.95 1.93 -26.06
N HIS A 89 0.14 0.91 -25.80
CA HIS A 89 -1.23 0.86 -26.28
C HIS A 89 -2.05 2.05 -25.78
N ASN A 90 -1.96 2.39 -24.49
CA ASN A 90 -2.63 3.57 -23.93
C ASN A 90 -2.06 4.86 -24.50
N LEU A 91 -0.74 5.02 -24.58
CA LEU A 91 -0.11 6.22 -25.14
C LEU A 91 -0.49 6.44 -26.63
N HIS A 92 -0.71 5.38 -27.39
CA HIS A 92 -1.17 5.49 -28.78
C HIS A 92 -2.64 5.91 -28.91
N SER A 93 -3.48 5.67 -27.90
CA SER A 93 -4.88 6.10 -27.89
C SER A 93 -5.05 7.56 -27.45
N TRP A 94 -3.98 8.18 -26.97
CA TRP A 94 -3.96 9.56 -26.50
C TRP A 94 -3.98 10.56 -27.65
N GLY A 95 -4.78 11.62 -27.51
CA GLY A 95 -4.85 12.71 -28.47
C GLY A 95 -3.71 13.73 -28.33
N HIS A 96 -3.72 14.78 -29.15
CA HIS A 96 -2.67 15.83 -29.15
C HIS A 96 -2.52 16.60 -27.83
N ARG A 97 -3.58 16.68 -27.01
CA ARG A 97 -3.55 17.31 -25.70
C ARG A 97 -4.19 16.37 -24.70
N VAL A 98 -3.41 15.96 -23.71
CA VAL A 98 -3.83 15.03 -22.65
C VAL A 98 -3.72 15.73 -21.31
N LEU A 99 -4.73 15.52 -20.47
CA LEU A 99 -4.64 15.83 -19.07
C LEU A 99 -4.34 14.52 -18.32
N LEU A 100 -3.11 14.38 -17.83
CA LEU A 100 -2.62 13.10 -17.27
C LEU A 100 -3.53 12.55 -16.16
N GLN A 101 -4.12 13.43 -15.35
CA GLN A 101 -5.02 13.01 -14.25
C GLN A 101 -6.27 12.25 -14.75
N ASP A 102 -6.74 12.55 -15.96
CA ASP A 102 -7.96 11.94 -16.51
C ASP A 102 -7.66 10.55 -17.08
N GLU A 103 -6.44 10.34 -17.58
CA GLU A 103 -5.97 9.05 -18.08
C GLU A 103 -5.52 8.11 -16.93
N THR A 104 -5.10 8.64 -15.78
CA THR A 104 -4.80 7.82 -14.59
C THR A 104 -6.03 7.28 -13.85
N LYS A 105 -7.23 7.78 -14.19
CA LYS A 105 -8.51 7.38 -13.57
C LYS A 105 -9.29 6.33 -14.37
N LYS A 106 -8.89 6.09 -15.63
CA LYS A 106 -9.46 5.06 -16.50
C LYS A 106 -8.86 3.70 -16.19
#